data_AF-A0AAW9LC72-F1
#
_entry.id   AF-A0AAW9LC72-F1
#
_cell.length_a   1.000
_cell.length_b   1.000
_cell.length_c   1.000
_cell.angle_alpha   90.00
_cell.angle_beta   90.00
_cell.angle_gamma   90.00
#
_symmetry.space_group_name_H-M   'P 1'
#
loop_
_entity.id
_entity.type
_entity.pdbx_description
1 polymer ?
#
loop_
_entity_poly.entity_id
_entity_poly.type
_entity_poly.pdbx_seq_one_letter_code
_entity_poly.pdbx_strand_id
1 'polypeptide(L)'
;MLVAGVLFLITILLVFGLTTADTLGLLQMLAYVFIPMANVGFMIYLDQQLQLLGIVHSSVTGNLQAQLSTSWRPEPAAATRSDGGVEQAENLSKLDSYDAISRYKKIVGQPAKTLLWNPPTVLYVTVPLALLWIGLRAPAAFETDAVAIRLLDDVLVQASLLVLVSFAITWELYRRRLRRIETVTPELLDRLASLNEAGMSVVESFDRVRGTDLGVLSEEVERIWRDVSLGANISDALRRFGLRLRTASITRAVTLITNAMGASGNLGPVLRIAARQTQADLRLRRQRRQQMLTYLVVIYISFFVFLVIIVSVHEVLVPSLPNNVPAPSNSAQLGVGAGQFTRLGNVDKPAYTLVFFHTALVQAICSGFIAGQLGEGTLKDGTKHAAIMLGIAYLAFVLLSSPVASLTFADQSTADRTVVVEDVSLSDGGTSSSVPTPPMGRSSATASTSRRGPTSRSRSASRPDSATSDSCTRFPTSTPTATSASSSPTAPASIRRIPRRSRPRPTLRR
;
A
#
# COMPACT_ATOMS: atom_id res chain seq x y z
N MET A 1 5.86 -4.50 -19.17
CA MET A 1 6.60 -3.96 -20.34
C MET A 1 7.65 -2.94 -19.90
N LEU A 2 7.29 -1.83 -19.24
CA LEU A 2 8.29 -0.85 -18.78
C LEU A 2 9.33 -1.43 -17.79
N VAL A 3 8.90 -2.19 -16.77
CA VAL A 3 9.82 -2.83 -15.82
C VAL A 3 10.75 -3.86 -16.49
N ALA A 4 10.22 -4.65 -17.44
CA ALA A 4 11.02 -5.58 -18.22
C ALA A 4 12.03 -4.85 -19.13
N GLY A 5 11.65 -3.71 -19.71
CA GLY A 5 12.56 -2.85 -20.47
C GLY A 5 13.65 -2.22 -19.61
N VAL A 6 13.31 -1.73 -18.41
CA VAL A 6 14.29 -1.20 -17.44
C VAL A 6 15.24 -2.30 -16.99
N LEU A 7 14.73 -3.51 -16.73
CA LEU A 7 15.56 -4.67 -16.39
C LEU A 7 16.52 -5.04 -17.50
N PHE A 8 16.02 -5.18 -18.73
CA PHE A 8 16.84 -5.49 -19.89
C PHE A 8 17.93 -4.42 -20.12
N LEU A 9 17.56 -3.15 -19.99
CA LEU A 9 18.49 -2.03 -20.13
C LEU A 9 19.56 -2.03 -19.04
N ILE A 10 19.18 -2.27 -17.77
CA ILE A 10 20.13 -2.39 -16.66
C ILE A 10 21.07 -3.57 -16.90
N THR A 11 20.57 -4.73 -17.33
CA THR A 11 21.43 -5.89 -17.62
C THR A 11 22.39 -5.63 -18.78
N ILE A 12 21.94 -4.97 -19.85
CA ILE A 12 22.82 -4.58 -20.96
C ILE A 12 23.88 -3.61 -20.46
N LEU A 13 23.48 -2.58 -19.72
CA LEU A 13 24.39 -1.54 -19.25
C LEU A 13 25.41 -2.09 -18.25
N LEU A 14 24.98 -3.04 -17.42
CA LEU A 14 25.85 -3.74 -16.47
C LEU A 14 26.88 -4.59 -17.21
N VAL A 15 26.46 -5.37 -18.20
CA VAL A 15 27.36 -6.15 -19.06
C VAL A 15 28.32 -5.22 -19.81
N PHE A 16 27.83 -4.10 -20.32
CA PHE A 16 28.65 -3.09 -21.01
C PHE A 16 29.60 -2.34 -20.06
N GLY A 17 29.20 -2.18 -18.79
CA GLY A 17 30.02 -1.60 -17.74
C GLY A 17 31.13 -2.51 -17.24
N LEU A 18 31.00 -3.82 -17.44
CA LEU A 18 32.08 -4.78 -17.21
C LEU A 18 33.08 -4.81 -18.38
N THR A 19 32.69 -4.37 -19.58
CA THR A 19 33.56 -4.33 -20.77
C THR A 19 34.17 -2.95 -21.03
N THR A 20 33.58 -1.88 -20.51
CA THR A 20 33.98 -0.48 -20.76
C THR A 20 34.22 0.26 -19.46
N ALA A 21 35.40 0.86 -19.29
CA ALA A 21 35.67 1.74 -18.15
C ALA A 21 34.84 3.03 -18.27
N ASP A 22 34.35 3.54 -17.14
CA ASP A 22 33.61 4.82 -17.01
C ASP A 22 32.09 4.80 -17.32
N THR A 23 31.38 3.76 -16.86
CA THR A 23 29.91 3.67 -16.99
C THR A 23 29.11 4.33 -15.86
N LEU A 24 29.77 4.80 -14.80
CA LEU A 24 29.10 5.37 -13.63
C LEU A 24 28.24 6.58 -14.00
N GLY A 25 28.76 7.51 -14.81
CA GLY A 25 28.00 8.68 -15.26
C GLY A 25 26.77 8.32 -16.08
N LEU A 26 26.87 7.28 -16.93
CA LEU A 26 25.74 6.81 -17.73
C LEU A 26 24.70 6.09 -16.86
N LEU A 27 25.14 5.29 -15.88
CA LEU A 27 24.26 4.66 -14.91
C LEU A 27 23.52 5.70 -14.05
N GLN A 28 24.20 6.77 -13.61
CA GLN A 28 23.58 7.89 -12.90
C GLN A 28 22.54 8.63 -13.76
N MET A 29 22.89 8.95 -15.02
CA MET A 29 21.93 9.57 -15.94
C MET A 29 20.70 8.68 -16.15
N LEU A 30 20.90 7.37 -16.27
CA LEU A 30 19.82 6.42 -16.40
C LEU A 30 18.94 6.36 -15.15
N ALA A 31 19.56 6.24 -13.98
CA ALA A 31 18.89 6.12 -12.69
C ALA A 31 18.09 7.37 -12.32
N TYR A 32 18.67 8.55 -12.50
CA TYR A 32 18.09 9.80 -12.01
C TYR A 32 17.27 10.57 -13.05
N VAL A 33 17.50 10.34 -14.34
CA VAL A 33 16.78 11.06 -15.41
C VAL A 33 15.84 10.13 -16.16
N PHE A 34 16.38 9.09 -16.81
CA PHE A 34 15.58 8.27 -17.71
C PHE A 34 14.51 7.45 -17.00
N ILE A 35 14.82 6.79 -15.87
CA ILE A 35 13.85 5.95 -15.15
C ILE A 35 12.68 6.79 -14.61
N PRO A 36 12.91 7.90 -13.86
CA PRO A 36 11.82 8.78 -13.44
C PRO A 36 11.02 9.34 -14.61
N MET A 37 11.69 9.83 -15.65
CA MET A 37 11.02 10.42 -16.81
C MET A 37 10.16 9.39 -17.55
N ALA A 38 10.66 8.16 -17.74
CA ALA A 38 9.92 7.07 -18.35
C ALA A 38 8.70 6.66 -17.51
N ASN A 39 8.85 6.58 -16.18
CA ASN A 39 7.75 6.29 -15.26
C ASN A 39 6.68 7.39 -15.27
N VAL A 40 7.07 8.67 -15.25
CA VAL A 40 6.13 9.81 -15.34
C VAL A 40 5.42 9.82 -16.69
N GLY A 41 6.15 9.63 -17.80
CA GLY A 41 5.56 9.53 -19.13
C GLY A 41 4.56 8.40 -19.24
N PHE A 42 4.88 7.22 -18.67
CA PHE A 42 3.96 6.10 -18.60
C PHE A 42 2.75 6.37 -17.72
N MET A 43 2.92 7.09 -16.60
CA MET A 43 1.83 7.47 -15.71
C MET A 43 0.83 8.41 -16.40
N ILE A 44 1.32 9.37 -17.18
CA ILE A 44 0.50 10.28 -18.00
C ILE A 44 -0.22 9.49 -19.11
N TYR A 45 0.50 8.60 -19.80
CA TYR A 45 -0.08 7.73 -20.82
C TYR A 45 -1.20 6.84 -20.26
N LEU A 46 -0.96 6.22 -19.10
CA LEU A 46 -1.98 5.44 -18.40
C LEU A 46 -3.16 6.30 -17.98
N ASP A 47 -2.93 7.52 -17.51
CA ASP A 47 -4.03 8.42 -17.12
C ASP A 47 -4.94 8.72 -18.32
N GLN A 48 -4.35 9.06 -19.47
CA GLN A 48 -5.08 9.31 -20.70
C GLN A 48 -5.87 8.07 -21.14
N GLN A 49 -5.23 6.90 -21.16
CA GLN A 49 -5.90 5.66 -21.54
C GLN A 49 -7.03 5.31 -20.55
N LEU A 50 -6.79 5.36 -19.24
CA LEU A 50 -7.81 5.05 -18.23
C LEU A 50 -8.98 6.04 -18.25
N GLN A 51 -8.74 7.30 -18.62
CA GLN A 51 -9.79 8.29 -18.86
C GLN A 51 -10.64 7.90 -20.08
N LEU A 52 -10.01 7.48 -21.18
CA LEU A 52 -10.71 7.01 -22.38
C LEU A 52 -11.57 5.77 -22.10
N LEU A 53 -11.09 4.85 -21.26
CA LEU A 53 -11.86 3.68 -20.82
C LEU A 53 -12.94 4.00 -19.76
N GLY A 54 -13.05 5.25 -19.31
CA GLY A 54 -14.01 5.66 -18.27
C GLY A 54 -13.77 4.97 -16.92
N ILE A 55 -12.53 4.60 -16.63
CA ILE A 55 -12.10 3.94 -15.38
C ILE A 55 -11.71 4.99 -14.34
N VAL A 56 -11.19 6.13 -14.78
CA VAL A 56 -10.93 7.29 -13.91
C VAL A 56 -12.24 7.95 -13.51
N HIS A 57 -12.55 7.93 -12.21
CA HIS A 57 -13.82 8.45 -11.69
C HIS A 57 -13.78 9.93 -11.31
N SER A 58 -12.58 10.54 -11.20
CA SER A 58 -12.41 11.90 -10.69
C SER A 58 -13.02 12.96 -11.62
N SER A 59 -12.78 12.87 -12.92
CA SER A 59 -13.31 13.82 -13.92
C SER A 59 -14.84 13.76 -14.01
N VAL A 60 -15.39 12.54 -14.12
CA VAL A 60 -16.85 12.30 -14.17
C VAL A 60 -17.54 12.80 -12.90
N THR A 61 -16.99 12.46 -11.72
CA THR A 61 -17.56 12.90 -10.45
C THR A 61 -17.48 14.43 -10.30
N GLY A 62 -16.37 15.05 -10.72
CA GLY A 62 -16.19 16.50 -10.70
C GLY A 62 -17.21 17.24 -11.56
N ASN A 63 -17.43 16.78 -12.81
CA ASN A 63 -18.40 17.37 -13.72
C ASN A 63 -19.83 17.24 -13.19
N LEU A 64 -20.22 16.06 -12.70
CA LEU A 64 -21.54 15.90 -12.10
C LEU A 64 -21.70 16.69 -10.80
N GLN A 65 -20.65 16.80 -9.99
CA GLN A 65 -20.66 17.62 -8.78
C GLN A 65 -20.83 19.10 -9.12
N ALA A 66 -20.15 19.58 -10.16
CA ALA A 66 -20.32 20.93 -10.69
C ALA A 66 -21.76 21.14 -11.15
N GLN A 67 -22.35 20.20 -11.91
CA GLN A 67 -23.76 20.27 -12.34
C GLN A 67 -24.74 20.29 -11.16
N LEU A 68 -24.53 19.46 -10.14
CA LEU A 68 -25.38 19.43 -8.94
C LEU A 68 -25.26 20.69 -8.09
N SER A 69 -24.09 21.30 -8.05
CA SER A 69 -23.85 22.54 -7.30
C SER A 69 -24.32 23.79 -8.06
N THR A 70 -24.17 23.86 -9.38
CA THR A 70 -24.71 24.98 -10.17
C THR A 70 -26.22 24.98 -10.23
N SER A 71 -26.84 23.80 -10.30
CA SER A 71 -28.31 23.67 -10.18
C SER A 71 -28.83 23.91 -8.76
N TRP A 72 -27.96 23.99 -7.76
CA TRP A 72 -28.30 24.20 -6.36
C TRP A 72 -27.59 25.45 -5.82
N ARG A 73 -28.13 26.62 -6.14
CA ARG A 73 -27.86 27.83 -5.37
C ARG A 73 -29.00 27.97 -4.36
N PRO A 74 -28.74 27.92 -3.05
CA PRO A 74 -29.71 28.44 -2.09
C PRO A 74 -30.01 29.87 -2.54
N GLU A 75 -31.26 30.13 -2.88
CA GLU A 75 -31.71 31.51 -3.00
C GLU A 75 -31.39 32.14 -1.65
N PRO A 76 -30.56 33.20 -1.58
CA PRO A 76 -30.29 33.85 -0.31
C PRO A 76 -31.67 34.19 0.25
N ALA A 77 -32.00 33.65 1.41
CA ALA A 77 -33.26 33.92 2.08
C ALA A 77 -33.42 35.44 2.01
N ALA A 78 -34.40 35.90 1.20
CA ALA A 78 -34.65 37.32 1.04
C ALA A 78 -34.67 37.86 2.45
N ALA A 79 -33.78 38.81 2.76
CA ALA A 79 -33.59 39.30 4.11
C ALA A 79 -34.95 39.84 4.58
N THR A 80 -35.74 38.99 5.22
CA THR A 80 -37.00 39.33 5.81
C THR A 80 -36.58 40.16 7.00
N ARG A 81 -36.54 41.49 6.79
CA ARG A 81 -36.43 42.46 7.84
C ARG A 81 -37.61 42.20 8.77
N SER A 82 -37.37 41.52 9.88
CA SER A 82 -38.27 41.69 11.02
C SER A 82 -38.17 43.16 11.40
N ASP A 83 -39.31 43.83 11.46
CA ASP A 83 -39.51 45.26 11.65
C ASP A 83 -39.03 45.82 13.02
N GLY A 84 -38.19 45.11 13.78
CA GLY A 84 -37.81 45.48 15.14
C GLY A 84 -36.36 45.23 15.57
N GLY A 85 -35.41 44.96 14.67
CA GLY A 85 -34.01 44.65 15.05
C GLY A 85 -33.03 45.78 14.77
N VAL A 86 -32.62 46.52 15.81
CA VAL A 86 -31.47 47.43 15.74
C VAL A 86 -30.18 46.60 15.82
N GLU A 87 -29.23 46.86 14.92
CA GLU A 87 -27.88 46.26 14.83
C GLU A 87 -27.75 44.78 14.38
N GLN A 88 -28.03 44.54 13.10
CA GLN A 88 -27.70 43.28 12.45
C GLN A 88 -26.19 43.15 12.12
N ALA A 89 -25.48 44.26 11.91
CA ALA A 89 -24.07 44.26 11.48
C ALA A 89 -23.10 43.79 12.57
N GLU A 90 -23.27 44.22 13.83
CA GLU A 90 -22.45 43.74 14.94
C GLU A 90 -22.66 42.24 15.21
N ASN A 91 -23.91 41.78 15.17
CA ASN A 91 -24.24 40.37 15.40
C ASN A 91 -23.68 39.44 14.31
N LEU A 92 -23.65 39.89 13.05
CA LEU A 92 -23.03 39.16 11.95
C LEU A 92 -21.51 39.03 12.14
N SER A 93 -20.83 40.10 12.58
CA SER A 93 -19.39 40.05 12.87
C SER A 93 -19.03 39.13 14.06
N LYS A 94 -19.91 39.07 15.07
CA LYS A 94 -19.79 38.15 16.20
C LYS A 94 -20.04 36.69 15.78
N LEU A 95 -20.98 36.45 14.86
CA LEU A 95 -21.22 35.14 14.25
C LEU A 95 -20.03 34.67 13.39
N ASP A 96 -19.44 35.54 12.57
CA ASP A 96 -18.24 35.21 11.78
C ASP A 96 -17.06 34.82 12.67
N SER A 97 -16.88 35.52 13.79
CA SER A 97 -15.86 35.24 14.80
C SER A 97 -16.12 33.90 15.50
N TYR A 98 -17.37 33.62 15.87
CA TYR A 98 -17.78 32.33 16.43
C TYR A 98 -17.62 31.19 15.42
N ASP A 99 -17.87 31.42 14.13
CA ASP A 99 -17.69 30.43 13.07
C ASP A 99 -16.23 30.18 12.70
N ALA A 100 -15.36 31.18 12.86
CA ALA A 100 -13.92 30.99 12.78
C ALA A 100 -13.40 30.12 13.95
N ILE A 101 -13.85 30.41 15.17
CA ILE A 101 -13.48 29.66 16.39
C ILE A 101 -14.07 28.25 16.37
N SER A 102 -15.31 28.07 15.89
CA SER A 102 -15.96 26.76 15.80
C SER A 102 -15.28 25.84 14.78
N ARG A 103 -14.74 26.40 13.69
CA ARG A 103 -13.91 25.67 12.72
C ARG A 103 -12.65 25.11 13.38
N TYR A 104 -11.93 25.94 14.14
CA TYR A 104 -10.73 25.49 14.86
C TYR A 104 -11.07 24.47 15.96
N LYS A 105 -12.15 24.70 16.71
CA LYS A 105 -12.64 23.78 17.75
C LYS A 105 -13.11 22.44 17.18
N LYS A 106 -13.67 22.40 15.96
CA LYS A 106 -14.00 21.13 15.28
C LYS A 106 -12.76 20.36 14.81
N ILE A 107 -11.72 21.06 14.37
CA ILE A 107 -10.44 20.46 13.98
C ILE A 107 -9.75 19.85 15.22
N VAL A 108 -9.71 20.59 16.33
CA VAL A 108 -9.03 20.18 17.57
C VAL A 108 -9.87 19.22 18.42
N GLY A 109 -11.19 19.39 18.45
CA GLY A 109 -12.10 18.60 19.31
C GLY A 109 -12.39 17.19 18.80
N GLN A 110 -12.19 16.92 17.49
CA GLN A 110 -12.37 15.59 16.91
C GLN A 110 -11.31 15.32 15.81
N PRO A 111 -10.01 15.25 16.18
CA PRO A 111 -8.91 15.16 15.21
C PRO A 111 -9.06 13.93 14.32
N ALA A 112 -9.45 12.79 14.89
CA ALA A 112 -9.66 11.54 14.15
C ALA A 112 -10.77 11.65 13.10
N LYS A 113 -11.92 12.31 13.41
CA LYS A 113 -13.01 12.48 12.44
C LYS A 113 -12.60 13.43 11.33
N THR A 114 -12.03 14.60 11.65
CA THR A 114 -11.57 15.57 10.65
C THR A 114 -10.54 14.94 9.70
N LEU A 115 -9.61 14.15 10.23
CA LEU A 115 -8.58 13.44 9.46
C LEU A 115 -9.19 12.38 8.52
N LEU A 116 -10.16 11.60 9.03
CA LEU A 116 -10.83 10.55 8.26
C LEU A 116 -11.78 11.08 7.18
N TRP A 117 -12.36 12.27 7.35
CA TRP A 117 -13.30 12.87 6.39
C TRP A 117 -12.58 13.71 5.31
N ASN A 118 -11.38 14.21 5.57
CA ASN A 118 -10.54 14.94 4.59
C ASN A 118 -9.11 14.36 4.52
N PRO A 119 -8.88 13.28 3.75
CA PRO A 119 -7.55 12.69 3.60
C PRO A 119 -6.40 13.62 3.19
N PRO A 120 -6.58 14.64 2.31
CA PRO A 120 -5.46 15.54 1.98
C PRO A 120 -5.04 16.42 3.16
N THR A 121 -5.89 16.60 4.18
CA THR A 121 -5.53 17.34 5.39
C THR A 121 -4.45 16.62 6.20
N VAL A 122 -4.33 15.29 6.08
CA VAL A 122 -3.25 14.51 6.69
C VAL A 122 -1.88 15.02 6.27
N LEU A 123 -1.71 15.37 4.99
CA LEU A 123 -0.42 15.82 4.47
C LEU A 123 0.05 17.11 5.14
N TYR A 124 -0.88 18.00 5.51
CA TYR A 124 -0.53 19.23 6.24
C TYR A 124 0.01 18.95 7.65
N VAL A 125 -0.25 17.77 8.23
CA VAL A 125 0.25 17.38 9.55
C VAL A 125 1.48 16.48 9.41
N THR A 126 1.47 15.52 8.48
CA THR A 126 2.54 14.53 8.34
C THR A 126 3.77 15.07 7.64
N VAL A 127 3.63 16.01 6.69
CA VAL A 127 4.78 16.64 6.03
C VAL A 127 5.62 17.47 7.00
N PRO A 128 5.08 18.40 7.83
CA PRO A 128 5.89 19.10 8.80
C PRO A 128 6.45 18.19 9.88
N LEU A 129 5.73 17.13 10.28
CA LEU A 129 6.25 16.12 11.20
C LEU A 129 7.44 15.35 10.59
N ALA A 130 7.37 15.01 9.30
CA ALA A 130 8.46 14.35 8.59
C ALA A 130 9.67 15.30 8.43
N LEU A 131 9.45 16.58 8.14
CA LEU A 131 10.51 17.58 8.10
C LEU A 131 11.14 17.80 9.48
N LEU A 132 10.34 17.79 10.54
CA LEU A 132 10.83 17.86 11.93
C LEU A 132 11.65 16.63 12.28
N TRP A 133 11.21 15.43 11.89
CA TRP A 133 11.98 14.19 12.05
C TRP A 133 13.33 14.25 11.32
N ILE A 134 13.33 14.74 10.08
CA ILE A 134 14.57 14.97 9.31
C ILE A 134 15.45 15.97 10.06
N GLY A 135 14.91 17.11 10.52
CA GLY A 135 15.66 18.15 11.22
C GLY A 135 16.23 17.71 12.57
N LEU A 136 15.56 16.80 13.29
CA LEU A 136 16.04 16.24 14.55
C LEU A 136 17.16 15.19 14.37
N ARG A 137 17.10 14.41 13.28
CA ARG A 137 18.06 13.32 13.04
C ARG A 137 19.23 13.72 12.13
N ALA A 138 19.06 14.76 11.31
CA ALA A 138 20.09 15.28 10.42
C ALA A 138 21.39 15.73 11.13
N PRO A 139 21.37 16.36 12.32
CA PRO A 139 22.59 16.77 13.02
C PRO A 139 23.54 15.61 13.31
N ALA A 140 22.99 14.43 13.65
CA ALA A 140 23.77 13.22 13.88
C ALA A 140 24.50 12.70 12.63
N ALA A 141 24.07 13.10 11.42
CA ALA A 141 24.76 12.77 10.17
C ALA A 141 25.95 13.70 9.87
N PHE A 142 26.09 14.81 10.60
CA PHE A 142 27.15 15.81 10.42
C PHE A 142 28.19 15.78 11.56
N GLU A 143 28.07 14.88 12.55
CA GLU A 143 29.05 14.76 13.65
C GLU A 143 30.36 14.07 13.23
N THR A 144 30.39 13.39 12.08
CA THR A 144 31.59 12.79 11.50
C THR A 144 32.19 13.69 10.41
N ASP A 145 33.52 13.78 10.34
CA ASP A 145 34.30 14.59 9.37
C ASP A 145 33.99 14.31 7.88
N ALA A 146 33.24 13.25 7.57
CA ALA A 146 32.68 12.95 6.26
C ALA A 146 31.14 12.88 6.35
N VAL A 147 30.45 13.52 5.40
CA VAL A 147 29.01 13.39 5.24
C VAL A 147 28.68 11.94 4.91
N ALA A 148 28.10 11.23 5.86
CA ALA A 148 27.62 9.88 5.64
C ALA A 148 26.33 9.92 4.81
N ILE A 149 26.47 9.97 3.48
CA ILE A 149 25.34 10.04 2.52
C ILE A 149 24.31 8.92 2.81
N ARG A 150 24.78 7.75 3.26
CA ARG A 150 23.93 6.62 3.67
C ARG A 150 23.04 6.90 4.89
N LEU A 151 23.51 7.68 5.88
CA LEU A 151 22.69 8.07 7.04
C LEU A 151 21.58 9.03 6.63
N LEU A 152 21.89 9.98 5.73
CA LEU A 152 20.89 10.90 5.20
C LEU A 152 19.82 10.15 4.39
N ASP A 153 20.25 9.22 3.55
CA ASP A 153 19.36 8.35 2.78
C ASP A 153 18.41 7.54 3.67
N ASP A 154 18.90 6.95 4.77
CA ASP A 154 18.08 6.21 5.74
C ASP A 154 16.95 7.09 6.33
N VAL A 155 17.31 8.32 6.72
CA VAL A 155 16.37 9.30 7.28
C VAL A 155 15.33 9.72 6.24
N LEU A 156 15.74 9.95 4.99
CA LEU A 156 14.85 10.31 3.90
C LEU A 156 13.86 9.18 3.58
N VAL A 157 14.33 7.93 3.56
CA VAL A 157 13.45 6.78 3.32
C VAL A 157 12.44 6.61 4.46
N GLN A 158 12.86 6.70 5.73
CA GLN A 158 11.95 6.64 6.87
C GLN A 158 10.90 7.76 6.85
N ALA A 159 11.32 9.00 6.54
CA ALA A 159 10.43 10.14 6.44
C ALA A 159 9.40 9.96 5.30
N SER A 160 9.84 9.51 4.12
CA SER A 160 8.95 9.24 3.00
C SER A 160 7.97 8.10 3.30
N LEU A 161 8.42 7.04 3.98
CA LEU A 161 7.58 5.91 4.39
C LEU A 161 6.53 6.35 5.42
N LEU A 162 6.90 7.19 6.40
CA LEU A 162 5.96 7.77 7.37
C LEU A 162 4.84 8.56 6.68
N VAL A 163 5.19 9.43 5.72
CA VAL A 163 4.21 10.21 4.96
C VAL A 163 3.32 9.32 4.12
N LEU A 164 3.90 8.38 3.37
CA LEU A 164 3.15 7.48 2.48
C LEU A 164 2.22 6.54 3.25
N VAL A 165 2.69 5.92 4.33
CA VAL A 165 1.89 5.00 5.15
C VAL A 165 0.74 5.73 5.83
N SER A 166 1.00 6.88 6.47
CA SER A 166 -0.03 7.64 7.17
C SER A 166 -1.14 8.11 6.21
N PHE A 167 -0.75 8.62 5.03
CA PHE A 167 -1.69 9.00 3.99
C PHE A 167 -2.45 7.77 3.44
N ALA A 168 -1.76 6.68 3.15
CA ALA A 168 -2.35 5.45 2.62
C ALA A 168 -3.41 4.86 3.55
N ILE A 169 -3.15 4.81 4.86
CA ILE A 169 -4.10 4.32 5.87
C ILE A 169 -5.36 5.19 5.87
N THR A 170 -5.20 6.50 5.97
CA THR A 170 -6.34 7.43 6.05
C THR A 170 -7.18 7.39 4.76
N TRP A 171 -6.51 7.39 3.61
CA TRP A 171 -7.16 7.30 2.31
C TRP A 171 -7.92 5.98 2.13
N GLU A 172 -7.31 4.85 2.52
CA GLU A 172 -7.93 3.53 2.43
C GLU A 172 -9.15 3.41 3.35
N LEU A 173 -9.09 3.93 4.58
CA LEU A 173 -10.24 3.94 5.51
C LEU A 173 -11.41 4.77 4.95
N TYR A 174 -11.13 5.99 4.47
CA TYR A 174 -12.12 6.84 3.82
C TYR A 174 -12.76 6.12 2.61
N ARG A 175 -11.94 5.55 1.73
CA ARG A 175 -12.42 4.86 0.52
C ARG A 175 -13.19 3.59 0.84
N ARG A 176 -12.81 2.83 1.89
CA ARG A 176 -13.57 1.66 2.38
C ARG A 176 -14.97 2.05 2.83
N ARG A 177 -15.11 3.11 3.63
CA ARG A 177 -16.42 3.60 4.08
C ARG A 177 -17.29 3.96 2.89
N LEU A 178 -16.75 4.72 1.94
CA LEU A 178 -17.48 5.17 0.75
C LEU A 178 -17.95 4.00 -0.12
N ARG A 179 -17.07 3.01 -0.36
CA ARG A 179 -17.42 1.78 -1.09
C ARG A 179 -18.55 0.99 -0.42
N ARG A 180 -18.57 0.91 0.92
CA ARG A 180 -19.65 0.24 1.65
C ARG A 180 -20.99 0.97 1.48
N ILE A 181 -20.97 2.32 1.51
CA ILE A 181 -22.16 3.13 1.27
C ILE A 181 -22.69 2.89 -0.16
N GLU A 182 -21.81 2.94 -1.17
CA GLU A 182 -22.19 2.65 -2.56
C GLU A 182 -22.81 1.26 -2.72
N THR A 183 -22.33 0.23 -2.01
CA THR A 183 -22.86 -1.13 -2.13
C THR A 183 -24.27 -1.31 -1.57
N VAL A 184 -24.68 -0.52 -0.58
CA VAL A 184 -26.02 -0.57 0.03
C VAL A 184 -26.98 0.43 -0.63
N THR A 185 -26.47 1.40 -1.38
CA THR A 185 -27.29 2.42 -2.06
C THR A 185 -28.38 1.84 -2.98
N PRO A 186 -28.14 0.80 -3.82
CA PRO A 186 -29.21 0.21 -4.63
C PRO A 186 -30.38 -0.32 -3.82
N GLU A 187 -30.10 -0.89 -2.63
CA GLU A 187 -31.13 -1.45 -1.75
C GLU A 187 -32.00 -0.35 -1.13
N LEU A 188 -31.39 0.77 -0.71
CA LEU A 188 -32.13 1.97 -0.29
C LEU A 188 -33.08 2.44 -1.41
N LEU A 189 -32.56 2.56 -2.64
CA LEU A 189 -33.36 3.02 -3.78
C LEU A 189 -34.49 2.06 -4.14
N ASP A 190 -34.26 0.75 -4.03
CA ASP A 190 -35.27 -0.28 -4.32
C ASP A 190 -36.39 -0.32 -3.26
N ARG A 191 -36.03 -0.14 -1.97
CA ARG A 191 -37.00 0.00 -0.88
C ARG A 191 -37.86 1.25 -1.07
N LEU A 192 -37.24 2.40 -1.34
CA LEU A 192 -37.95 3.65 -1.62
C LEU A 192 -38.85 3.55 -2.87
N ALA A 193 -38.38 2.88 -3.93
CA ALA A 193 -39.18 2.62 -5.13
C ALA A 193 -40.45 1.83 -4.77
N SER A 194 -40.30 0.76 -3.99
CA SER A 194 -41.40 -0.13 -3.61
C SER A 194 -42.45 0.59 -2.74
N LEU A 195 -42.02 1.46 -1.83
CA LEU A 195 -42.94 2.25 -0.99
C LEU A 195 -43.68 3.32 -1.81
N ASN A 196 -42.99 3.98 -2.73
CA ASN A 196 -43.63 4.97 -3.60
C ASN A 196 -44.58 4.31 -4.62
N GLU A 197 -44.24 3.13 -5.16
CA GLU A 197 -45.14 2.30 -5.97
C GLU A 197 -46.40 1.88 -5.19
N ALA A 198 -46.29 1.75 -3.86
CA ALA A 198 -47.42 1.49 -2.96
C ALA A 198 -48.22 2.75 -2.59
N GLY A 199 -47.90 3.91 -3.17
CA GLY A 199 -48.63 5.16 -2.99
C GLY A 199 -48.13 6.07 -1.86
N MET A 200 -47.07 5.68 -1.12
CA MET A 200 -46.47 6.57 -0.12
C MET A 200 -45.79 7.76 -0.80
N SER A 201 -45.88 8.93 -0.17
CA SER A 201 -45.10 10.07 -0.59
C SER A 201 -43.59 9.79 -0.45
N VAL A 202 -42.75 10.56 -1.15
CA VAL A 202 -41.29 10.42 -1.06
C VAL A 202 -40.81 10.63 0.37
N VAL A 203 -41.35 11.64 1.05
CA VAL A 203 -41.00 12.00 2.43
C VAL A 203 -41.38 10.88 3.39
N GLU A 204 -42.59 10.33 3.26
CA GLU A 204 -43.07 9.20 4.06
C GLU A 204 -42.25 7.93 3.80
N SER A 205 -41.85 7.70 2.54
CA SER A 205 -40.98 6.58 2.18
C SER A 205 -39.62 6.68 2.88
N PHE A 206 -39.04 7.88 3.00
CA PHE A 206 -37.80 8.09 3.76
C PHE A 206 -37.99 7.87 5.28
N ASP A 207 -39.10 8.33 5.85
CA ASP A 207 -39.42 8.09 7.27
C ASP A 207 -39.57 6.59 7.56
N ARG A 208 -40.16 5.83 6.63
CA ARG A 208 -40.33 4.39 6.80
C ARG A 208 -39.01 3.63 6.67
N VAL A 209 -38.13 4.06 5.78
CA VAL A 209 -36.86 3.39 5.49
C VAL A 209 -35.78 3.71 6.52
N ARG A 210 -35.76 4.90 7.15
CA ARG A 210 -34.75 5.21 8.19
C ARG A 210 -34.82 4.27 9.40
N GLY A 211 -36.02 3.75 9.70
CA GLY A 211 -36.24 2.75 10.76
C GLY A 211 -35.78 1.34 10.39
N THR A 212 -35.22 1.14 9.21
CA THR A 212 -34.71 -0.16 8.75
C THR A 212 -33.18 -0.21 8.82
N ASP A 213 -32.63 -1.41 9.02
CA ASP A 213 -31.18 -1.58 8.99
C ASP A 213 -30.65 -1.46 7.54
N LEU A 214 -29.77 -0.48 7.34
CA LEU A 214 -29.02 -0.20 6.10
C LEU A 214 -27.51 -0.15 6.40
N GLY A 215 -27.08 -0.68 7.55
CA GLY A 215 -25.70 -0.69 8.00
C GLY A 215 -25.04 0.69 7.97
N VAL A 216 -23.96 0.84 7.20
CA VAL A 216 -23.19 2.09 7.11
C VAL A 216 -23.95 3.27 6.50
N LEU A 217 -25.05 2.99 5.78
CA LEU A 217 -25.85 4.01 5.11
C LEU A 217 -26.91 4.61 6.04
N SER A 218 -27.25 3.95 7.14
CA SER A 218 -28.23 4.43 8.12
C SER A 218 -27.87 5.81 8.70
N GLU A 219 -26.59 6.09 8.97
CA GLU A 219 -26.15 7.41 9.44
C GLU A 219 -26.45 8.54 8.44
N GLU A 220 -26.29 8.27 7.14
CA GLU A 220 -26.55 9.26 6.10
C GLU A 220 -28.05 9.40 5.79
N VAL A 221 -28.82 8.31 5.87
CA VAL A 221 -30.29 8.35 5.75
C VAL A 221 -30.91 9.12 6.91
N GLU A 222 -30.45 8.89 8.13
CA GLU A 222 -30.90 9.65 9.30
C GLU A 222 -30.51 11.13 9.18
N ARG A 223 -29.38 11.45 8.55
CA ARG A 223 -29.01 12.84 8.26
C ARG A 223 -29.93 13.48 7.22
N ILE A 224 -30.31 12.76 6.17
CA ILE A 224 -31.29 13.24 5.18
C ILE A 224 -32.64 13.48 5.87
N TRP A 225 -33.10 12.52 6.67
CA TRP A 225 -34.35 12.67 7.42
C TRP A 225 -34.31 13.86 8.39
N ARG A 226 -33.20 14.05 9.11
CA ARG A 226 -33.03 15.20 10.02
C ARG A 226 -33.18 16.52 9.27
N ASP A 227 -32.55 16.66 8.10
CA ASP A 227 -32.68 17.87 7.28
C ASP A 227 -34.15 18.11 6.88
N VAL A 228 -34.86 17.07 6.45
CA VAL A 228 -36.27 17.15 6.05
C VAL A 228 -37.21 17.44 7.22
N SER A 229 -36.97 16.81 8.38
CA SER A 229 -37.76 17.05 9.61
C SER A 229 -37.61 18.48 10.14
N LEU A 230 -36.49 19.14 9.81
CA LEU A 230 -36.24 20.56 10.10
C LEU A 230 -36.78 21.49 9.01
N GLY A 231 -37.57 20.98 8.06
CA GLY A 231 -38.24 21.76 7.02
C GLY A 231 -37.44 21.93 5.72
N ALA A 232 -36.29 21.27 5.54
CA ALA A 232 -35.60 21.32 4.25
C ALA A 232 -36.34 20.51 3.18
N ASN A 233 -36.26 20.96 1.92
CA ASN A 233 -36.79 20.20 0.80
C ASN A 233 -36.01 18.87 0.64
N ILE A 234 -36.71 17.75 0.44
CA ILE A 234 -36.09 16.43 0.24
C ILE A 234 -35.11 16.43 -0.95
N SER A 235 -35.40 17.19 -2.00
CA SER A 235 -34.49 17.36 -3.14
C SER A 235 -33.17 18.02 -2.74
N ASP A 236 -33.20 19.03 -1.87
CA ASP A 236 -32.00 19.68 -1.35
C ASP A 236 -31.22 18.76 -0.40
N ALA A 237 -31.93 18.04 0.47
CA ALA A 237 -31.30 17.07 1.37
C ALA A 237 -30.56 15.96 0.59
N LEU A 238 -31.16 15.47 -0.49
CA LEU A 238 -30.54 14.50 -1.41
C LEU A 238 -29.36 15.09 -2.19
N ARG A 239 -29.46 16.34 -2.66
CA ARG A 239 -28.34 17.05 -3.30
C ARG A 239 -27.16 17.20 -2.34
N ARG A 240 -27.40 17.64 -1.10
CA ARG A 240 -26.37 17.71 -0.04
C ARG A 240 -25.74 16.34 0.22
N PHE A 241 -26.55 15.27 0.27
CA PHE A 241 -26.03 13.90 0.39
C PHE A 241 -25.10 13.52 -0.77
N GLY A 242 -25.50 13.79 -2.01
CA GLY A 242 -24.65 13.55 -3.19
C GLY A 242 -23.36 14.37 -3.18
N LEU A 243 -23.42 15.63 -2.76
CA LEU A 243 -22.26 16.53 -2.63
C LEU A 243 -21.32 16.16 -1.48
N ARG A 244 -21.81 15.53 -0.42
CA ARG A 244 -20.98 15.02 0.70
C ARG A 244 -20.22 13.76 0.33
N LEU A 245 -20.89 12.79 -0.31
CA LEU A 245 -20.28 11.50 -0.62
C LEU A 245 -19.37 11.54 -1.85
N ARG A 246 -19.67 12.41 -2.83
CA ARG A 246 -18.79 12.69 -3.98
C ARG A 246 -18.38 11.42 -4.72
N THR A 247 -19.35 10.58 -5.08
CA THR A 247 -19.11 9.43 -5.98
C THR A 247 -19.99 9.51 -7.20
N ALA A 248 -19.40 9.26 -8.39
CA ALA A 248 -20.15 9.29 -9.65
C ALA A 248 -21.47 8.50 -9.62
N SER A 249 -21.53 7.35 -8.94
CA SER A 249 -22.73 6.50 -8.91
C SER A 249 -23.86 7.14 -8.08
N ILE A 250 -23.54 7.60 -6.86
CA ILE A 250 -24.52 8.24 -5.97
C ILE A 250 -24.95 9.59 -6.56
N THR A 251 -23.99 10.38 -7.03
CA THR A 251 -24.21 11.67 -7.66
C THR A 251 -25.14 11.54 -8.89
N ARG A 252 -24.96 10.53 -9.75
CA ARG A 252 -25.89 10.21 -10.86
C ARG A 252 -27.30 9.88 -10.36
N ALA A 253 -27.39 8.97 -9.39
CA ALA A 253 -28.68 8.54 -8.85
C ALA A 253 -29.44 9.72 -8.22
N VAL A 254 -28.76 10.55 -7.43
CA VAL A 254 -29.32 11.76 -6.83
C VAL A 254 -29.82 12.71 -7.92
N THR A 255 -29.00 13.02 -8.94
CA THR A 255 -29.41 13.93 -10.03
C THR A 255 -30.68 13.42 -10.73
N LEU A 256 -30.73 12.12 -11.03
CA LEU A 256 -31.87 11.50 -11.72
C LEU A 256 -33.15 11.57 -10.88
N ILE A 257 -33.05 11.29 -9.57
CA ILE A 257 -34.19 11.37 -8.65
C ILE A 257 -34.63 12.82 -8.45
N THR A 258 -33.69 13.76 -8.28
CA THR A 258 -34.01 15.17 -8.07
C THR A 258 -34.64 15.83 -9.29
N ASN A 259 -34.21 15.45 -10.50
CA ASN A 259 -34.82 15.96 -11.72
C ASN A 259 -36.24 15.41 -11.91
N ALA A 260 -36.47 14.14 -11.54
CA ALA A 260 -37.80 13.55 -11.61
C ALA A 260 -38.78 14.13 -10.59
N MET A 261 -38.31 14.46 -9.37
CA MET A 261 -39.12 15.14 -8.35
C MET A 261 -39.69 16.48 -8.83
N GLY A 262 -38.96 17.21 -9.66
CA GLY A 262 -39.45 18.47 -10.25
C GLY A 262 -40.49 18.27 -11.35
N ALA A 263 -40.64 17.06 -11.89
CA ALA A 263 -41.48 16.77 -13.06
C ALA A 263 -42.72 15.92 -12.74
N SER A 264 -42.68 15.05 -11.72
CA SER A 264 -43.75 14.09 -11.42
C SER A 264 -43.82 13.77 -9.92
N GLY A 265 -45.04 13.51 -9.43
CA GLY A 265 -45.29 12.99 -8.08
C GLY A 265 -45.14 11.47 -7.94
N ASN A 266 -45.11 10.72 -9.04
CA ASN A 266 -44.84 9.27 -9.05
C ASN A 266 -43.38 9.01 -9.42
N LEU A 267 -42.57 8.62 -8.43
CA LEU A 267 -41.14 8.40 -8.57
C LEU A 267 -40.74 6.93 -8.53
N GLY A 268 -41.66 6.02 -8.19
CA GLY A 268 -41.41 4.58 -8.09
C GLY A 268 -40.62 4.03 -9.28
N PRO A 269 -41.10 4.21 -10.52
CA PRO A 269 -40.39 3.78 -11.72
C PRO A 269 -38.99 4.40 -11.85
N VAL A 270 -38.83 5.68 -11.50
CA VAL A 270 -37.55 6.39 -11.60
C VAL A 270 -36.55 5.87 -10.56
N LEU A 271 -36.96 5.67 -9.31
CA LEU A 271 -36.11 5.09 -8.27
C LEU A 271 -35.74 3.64 -8.62
N ARG A 272 -36.66 2.86 -9.21
CA ARG A 272 -36.38 1.51 -9.69
C ARG A 272 -35.32 1.50 -10.79
N ILE A 273 -35.40 2.43 -11.74
CA ILE A 273 -34.38 2.62 -12.78
C ILE A 273 -33.03 2.99 -12.13
N ALA A 274 -33.03 3.93 -11.19
CA ALA A 274 -31.82 4.35 -10.46
C ALA A 274 -31.18 3.18 -9.67
N ALA A 275 -31.99 2.35 -9.00
CA ALA A 275 -31.54 1.17 -8.28
C ALA A 275 -30.87 0.17 -9.21
N ARG A 276 -31.53 -0.18 -10.33
CA ARG A 276 -30.99 -1.09 -11.35
C ARG A 276 -29.70 -0.55 -11.97
N GLN A 277 -29.65 0.74 -12.28
CA GLN A 277 -28.46 1.39 -12.82
C GLN A 277 -27.29 1.35 -11.84
N THR A 278 -27.52 1.69 -10.57
CA THR A 278 -26.49 1.64 -9.51
C THR A 278 -26.00 0.21 -9.31
N GLN A 279 -26.90 -0.79 -9.33
CA GLN A 279 -26.54 -2.19 -9.22
C GLN A 279 -25.71 -2.68 -10.42
N ALA A 280 -26.07 -2.28 -11.65
CA ALA A 280 -25.31 -2.58 -12.85
C ALA A 280 -23.90 -1.96 -12.80
N ASP A 281 -23.78 -0.70 -12.39
CA ASP A 281 -22.50 0.00 -12.19
C ASP A 281 -21.61 -0.75 -11.19
N LEU A 282 -22.16 -1.20 -10.06
CA LEU A 282 -21.42 -1.99 -9.07
C LEU A 282 -20.94 -3.33 -9.64
N ARG A 283 -21.76 -4.03 -10.42
CA ARG A 283 -21.39 -5.30 -11.06
C ARG A 283 -20.24 -5.09 -12.05
N LEU A 284 -20.35 -4.09 -12.92
CA LEU A 284 -19.29 -3.75 -13.89
C LEU A 284 -17.99 -3.31 -13.20
N ARG A 285 -18.08 -2.57 -12.09
CA ARG A 285 -16.91 -2.19 -11.28
C ARG A 285 -16.23 -3.41 -10.67
N ARG A 286 -16.99 -4.38 -10.14
CA ARG A 286 -16.43 -5.62 -9.59
C ARG A 286 -15.71 -6.44 -10.66
N GLN A 287 -16.31 -6.59 -11.84
CA GLN A 287 -15.69 -7.27 -12.99
C GLN A 287 -14.39 -6.59 -13.43
N ARG A 288 -14.41 -5.26 -13.60
CA ARG A 288 -13.20 -4.48 -13.94
C ARG A 288 -12.11 -4.64 -12.88
N ARG A 289 -12.47 -4.59 -11.59
CA ARG A 289 -11.50 -4.77 -10.50
C ARG A 289 -10.84 -6.16 -10.53
N GLN A 290 -11.59 -7.21 -10.83
CA GLN A 290 -11.03 -8.56 -10.96
C GLN A 290 -10.04 -8.66 -12.13
N GLN A 291 -10.36 -8.06 -13.28
CA GLN A 291 -9.44 -8.01 -14.42
C GLN A 291 -8.18 -7.20 -14.10
N MET A 292 -8.33 -6.05 -13.44
CA MET A 292 -7.21 -5.19 -13.06
C MET A 292 -6.32 -5.80 -11.98
N LEU A 293 -6.86 -6.70 -11.14
CA LEU A 293 -6.08 -7.41 -10.12
C LEU A 293 -4.96 -8.24 -10.77
N THR A 294 -5.23 -8.92 -11.89
CA THR A 294 -4.22 -9.68 -12.62
C THR A 294 -3.04 -8.81 -13.06
N TYR A 295 -3.33 -7.60 -13.58
CA TYR A 295 -2.27 -6.66 -13.96
C TYR A 295 -1.48 -6.14 -12.76
N LEU A 296 -2.17 -5.89 -11.64
CA LEU A 296 -1.52 -5.50 -10.38
C LEU A 296 -0.54 -6.58 -9.92
N VAL A 297 -0.92 -7.86 -9.95
CA VAL A 297 -0.04 -8.99 -9.60
C VAL A 297 1.21 -9.01 -10.48
N VAL A 298 1.07 -8.80 -11.79
CA VAL A 298 2.22 -8.75 -12.71
C VAL A 298 3.18 -7.61 -12.35
N ILE A 299 2.67 -6.43 -11.98
CA ILE A 299 3.52 -5.31 -11.53
C ILE A 299 4.28 -5.69 -10.26
N TYR A 300 3.61 -6.36 -9.30
CA TYR A 300 4.24 -6.81 -8.06
C TYR A 300 5.37 -7.82 -8.29
N ILE A 301 5.11 -8.83 -9.12
CA ILE A 301 6.12 -9.83 -9.49
C ILE A 301 7.29 -9.17 -10.21
N SER A 302 7.02 -8.25 -11.15
CA SER A 302 8.07 -7.55 -11.89
C SER A 302 8.98 -6.73 -10.97
N PHE A 303 8.40 -6.06 -9.97
CA PHE A 303 9.16 -5.32 -8.96
C PHE A 303 9.99 -6.27 -8.09
N PHE A 304 9.43 -7.40 -7.66
CA PHE A 304 10.16 -8.38 -6.84
C PHE A 304 11.33 -9.00 -7.62
N VAL A 305 11.13 -9.39 -8.87
CA VAL A 305 12.21 -9.87 -9.75
C VAL A 305 13.30 -8.82 -9.90
N PHE A 306 12.92 -7.55 -10.08
CA PHE A 306 13.86 -6.45 -10.12
C PHE A 306 14.66 -6.27 -8.83
N LEU A 307 14.00 -6.36 -7.68
CA LEU A 307 14.65 -6.31 -6.38
C LEU A 307 15.66 -7.46 -6.23
N VAL A 308 15.27 -8.69 -6.59
CA VAL A 308 16.16 -9.86 -6.56
C VAL A 308 17.39 -9.65 -7.44
N ILE A 309 17.22 -9.13 -8.66
CA ILE A 309 18.34 -8.87 -9.57
C ILE A 309 19.30 -7.84 -8.97
N ILE A 310 18.80 -6.73 -8.42
CA ILE A 310 19.67 -5.73 -7.78
C ILE A 310 20.41 -6.32 -6.58
N VAL A 311 19.72 -7.09 -5.74
CA VAL A 311 20.32 -7.80 -4.61
C VAL A 311 21.42 -8.76 -5.08
N SER A 312 21.16 -9.55 -6.13
CA SER A 312 22.15 -10.47 -6.70
C SER A 312 23.35 -9.71 -7.29
N VAL A 313 23.12 -8.60 -7.97
CA VAL A 313 24.21 -7.76 -8.51
C VAL A 313 25.03 -7.16 -7.35
N HIS A 314 24.40 -6.72 -6.27
CA HIS A 314 25.08 -6.22 -5.08
C HIS A 314 26.01 -7.29 -4.47
N GLU A 315 25.49 -8.49 -4.21
CA GLU A 315 26.25 -9.57 -3.54
C GLU A 315 27.29 -10.24 -4.43
N VAL A 316 27.02 -10.43 -5.73
CA VAL A 316 27.90 -11.19 -6.62
C VAL A 316 28.92 -10.28 -7.32
N LEU A 317 28.49 -9.09 -7.74
CA LEU A 317 29.32 -8.23 -8.60
C LEU A 317 30.21 -7.28 -7.82
N VAL A 318 29.74 -6.71 -6.72
CA VAL A 318 30.53 -5.73 -5.95
C VAL A 318 31.77 -6.36 -5.29
N PRO A 319 31.70 -7.58 -4.72
CA PRO A 319 32.89 -8.25 -4.19
C PRO A 319 33.86 -8.73 -5.27
N SER A 320 33.37 -9.08 -6.47
CA SER A 320 34.20 -9.61 -7.56
C SER A 320 34.98 -8.55 -8.33
N LEU A 321 34.66 -7.26 -8.15
CA LEU A 321 35.50 -6.15 -8.61
C LEU A 321 36.84 -6.15 -7.84
N PRO A 322 38.01 -6.31 -8.48
CA PRO A 322 39.30 -6.27 -7.80
C PRO A 322 39.51 -4.92 -7.09
N ASN A 323 39.95 -4.92 -5.83
CA ASN A 323 40.25 -3.69 -5.08
C ASN A 323 41.52 -2.96 -5.57
N ASN A 324 42.33 -3.65 -6.36
CA ASN A 324 43.62 -3.23 -6.84
C ASN A 324 44.08 -4.21 -7.92
N VAL A 325 44.00 -3.83 -9.20
CA VAL A 325 44.74 -4.54 -10.26
C VAL A 325 46.19 -4.06 -10.17
N PRO A 326 47.18 -4.92 -9.87
CA PRO A 326 48.58 -4.51 -9.86
C PRO A 326 48.94 -3.96 -11.24
N ALA A 327 49.32 -2.68 -11.30
CA ALA A 327 49.83 -2.10 -12.54
C ALA A 327 51.11 -2.86 -12.93
N PRO A 328 51.19 -3.48 -14.12
CA PRO A 328 52.43 -4.12 -14.54
C PRO A 328 53.51 -3.04 -14.60
N SER A 329 54.64 -3.28 -13.95
CA SER A 329 55.80 -2.39 -13.86
C SER A 329 56.40 -2.01 -15.23
N ASN A 330 55.95 -2.66 -16.30
CA ASN A 330 56.47 -2.53 -17.66
C ASN A 330 55.39 -2.08 -18.66
N SER A 331 54.54 -1.12 -18.29
CA SER A 331 53.49 -0.55 -19.17
C SER A 331 54.03 0.18 -20.42
N ALA A 332 55.36 0.35 -20.55
CA ALA A 332 55.99 1.01 -21.69
C ALA A 332 55.95 0.18 -22.99
N GLN A 333 55.72 -1.13 -22.93
CA GLN A 333 55.89 -2.02 -24.09
C GLN A 333 54.61 -2.31 -24.88
N LEU A 334 53.44 -1.89 -24.38
CA LEU A 334 52.13 -2.19 -24.99
C LEU A 334 51.40 -0.96 -25.55
N GLY A 335 51.96 0.24 -25.46
CA GLY A 335 51.34 1.48 -25.99
C GLY A 335 50.02 1.89 -25.32
N VAL A 336 49.48 1.07 -24.40
CA VAL A 336 48.32 1.38 -23.57
C VAL A 336 48.82 2.14 -22.35
N GLY A 337 48.47 3.44 -22.27
CA GLY A 337 48.91 4.32 -21.20
C GLY A 337 48.54 3.74 -19.82
N ALA A 338 49.49 3.74 -18.88
CA ALA A 338 49.32 3.24 -17.52
C ALA A 338 48.04 3.78 -16.83
N GLY A 339 47.61 5.00 -17.18
CA GLY A 339 46.38 5.63 -16.71
C GLY A 339 45.06 4.96 -17.14
N GLN A 340 45.02 4.24 -18.29
CA GLN A 340 43.84 3.45 -18.67
C GLN A 340 43.70 2.19 -17.79
N PHE A 341 44.81 1.57 -17.41
CA PHE A 341 44.83 0.43 -16.50
C PHE A 341 44.51 0.84 -15.05
N THR A 342 44.95 2.01 -14.59
CA THR A 342 44.59 2.53 -13.25
C THR A 342 43.10 2.89 -13.15
N ARG A 343 42.48 3.35 -14.25
CA ARG A 343 41.02 3.56 -14.33
C ARG A 343 40.22 2.26 -14.37
N LEU A 344 40.77 1.19 -14.94
CA LEU A 344 40.17 -0.16 -14.87
C LEU A 344 40.22 -0.74 -13.44
N GLY A 345 41.26 -0.41 -12.67
CA GLY A 345 41.49 -0.96 -11.33
C GLY A 345 40.89 -0.17 -10.16
N ASN A 346 40.42 1.06 -10.38
CA ASN A 346 39.85 1.91 -9.33
C ASN A 346 38.36 2.14 -9.57
N VAL A 347 37.56 1.09 -9.38
CA VAL A 347 36.10 1.16 -9.47
C VAL A 347 35.54 1.59 -8.12
N ASP A 348 34.85 2.73 -8.08
CA ASP A 348 34.21 3.26 -6.87
C ASP A 348 32.98 2.41 -6.49
N LYS A 349 33.24 1.30 -5.80
CA LYS A 349 32.20 0.37 -5.31
C LYS A 349 31.11 1.09 -4.50
N PRO A 350 31.43 1.99 -3.55
CA PRO A 350 30.43 2.80 -2.87
C PRO A 350 29.47 3.55 -3.81
N ALA A 351 29.99 4.20 -4.85
CA ALA A 351 29.16 4.96 -5.78
C ALA A 351 28.18 4.08 -6.57
N TYR A 352 28.62 2.91 -7.06
CA TYR A 352 27.73 1.98 -7.76
C TYR A 352 26.64 1.41 -6.83
N THR A 353 26.99 1.03 -5.59
CA THR A 353 25.99 0.53 -4.62
C THR A 353 24.92 1.57 -4.29
N LEU A 354 25.33 2.83 -4.17
CA LEU A 354 24.45 3.96 -3.89
C LEU A 354 23.49 4.21 -5.07
N VAL A 355 23.98 4.21 -6.30
CA VAL A 355 23.13 4.37 -7.50
C VAL A 355 22.11 3.24 -7.61
N PHE A 356 22.49 1.99 -7.34
CA PHE A 356 21.54 0.88 -7.33
C PHE A 356 20.48 1.01 -6.24
N PHE A 357 20.88 1.45 -5.04
CA PHE A 357 19.96 1.75 -3.95
C PHE A 357 18.94 2.83 -4.36
N HIS A 358 19.40 3.98 -4.85
CA HIS A 358 18.50 5.05 -5.31
C HIS A 358 17.59 4.60 -6.45
N THR A 359 18.11 3.81 -7.39
CA THR A 359 17.30 3.25 -8.48
C THR A 359 16.19 2.36 -7.94
N ALA A 360 16.47 1.54 -6.92
CA ALA A 360 15.47 0.68 -6.30
C ALA A 360 14.38 1.47 -5.57
N LEU A 361 14.76 2.52 -4.83
CA LEU A 361 13.80 3.40 -4.15
C LEU A 361 12.89 4.13 -5.13
N VAL A 362 13.47 4.74 -6.17
CA VAL A 362 12.73 5.43 -7.24
C VAL A 362 11.77 4.45 -7.90
N GLN A 363 12.25 3.27 -8.26
CA GLN A 363 11.43 2.26 -8.91
C GLN A 363 10.29 1.77 -8.02
N ALA A 364 10.52 1.60 -6.71
CA ALA A 364 9.50 1.19 -5.75
C ALA A 364 8.36 2.21 -5.66
N ILE A 365 8.70 3.49 -5.56
CA ILE A 365 7.73 4.59 -5.48
C ILE A 365 6.95 4.68 -6.79
N CYS A 366 7.64 4.77 -7.93
CA CYS A 366 7.01 4.90 -9.24
C CYS A 366 6.13 3.69 -9.59
N SER A 367 6.64 2.47 -9.43
CA SER A 367 5.89 1.24 -9.72
C SER A 367 4.68 1.09 -8.80
N GLY A 368 4.79 1.51 -7.55
CA GLY A 368 3.68 1.53 -6.61
C GLY A 368 2.56 2.49 -7.02
N PHE A 369 2.90 3.72 -7.43
CA PHE A 369 1.92 4.67 -7.94
C PHE A 369 1.22 4.16 -9.20
N ILE A 370 1.98 3.61 -10.14
CA ILE A 370 1.46 2.97 -11.36
C ILE A 370 0.52 1.82 -11.00
N ALA A 371 0.87 0.98 -10.04
CA ALA A 371 0.05 -0.15 -9.60
C ALA A 371 -1.33 0.28 -9.10
N GLY A 372 -1.41 1.34 -8.29
CA GLY A 372 -2.72 1.83 -7.81
C GLY A 372 -3.50 2.61 -8.85
N GLN A 373 -2.83 3.36 -9.74
CA GLN A 373 -3.51 4.02 -10.85
C GLN A 373 -4.18 2.99 -11.77
N LEU A 374 -3.48 1.90 -12.10
CA LEU A 374 -4.03 0.81 -12.93
C LEU A 374 -5.10 -0.01 -12.18
N GLY A 375 -4.86 -0.31 -10.90
CA GLY A 375 -5.74 -1.15 -10.09
C GLY A 375 -7.06 -0.46 -9.67
N GLU A 376 -7.00 0.81 -9.29
CA GLU A 376 -8.10 1.52 -8.64
C GLU A 376 -8.54 2.79 -9.38
N GLY A 377 -7.78 3.21 -10.40
CA GLY A 377 -8.16 4.27 -11.33
C GLY A 377 -7.79 5.69 -10.87
N THR A 378 -7.08 5.85 -9.75
CA THR A 378 -6.58 7.17 -9.32
C THR A 378 -5.16 7.08 -8.76
N LEU A 379 -4.40 8.17 -8.87
CA LEU A 379 -3.04 8.23 -8.33
C LEU A 379 -3.01 8.13 -6.79
N LYS A 380 -4.03 8.69 -6.11
CA LYS A 380 -4.12 8.67 -4.64
C LYS A 380 -4.22 7.24 -4.10
N ASP A 381 -4.92 6.39 -4.84
CA ASP A 381 -5.02 4.96 -4.54
C ASP A 381 -3.67 4.22 -4.67
N GLY A 382 -2.70 4.77 -5.41
CA GLY A 382 -1.32 4.25 -5.54
C GLY A 382 -0.44 4.41 -4.32
N THR A 383 -0.80 5.29 -3.39
CA THR A 383 0.03 5.56 -2.19
C THR A 383 0.23 4.33 -1.31
N LYS A 384 -0.76 3.45 -1.16
CA LYS A 384 -0.61 2.19 -0.41
C LYS A 384 0.35 1.22 -1.09
N HIS A 385 0.32 1.16 -2.42
CA HIS A 385 1.21 0.28 -3.19
C HIS A 385 2.63 0.83 -3.17
N ALA A 386 2.81 2.14 -3.30
CA ALA A 386 4.10 2.80 -3.13
C ALA A 386 4.67 2.59 -1.73
N ALA A 387 3.86 2.72 -0.67
CA ALA A 387 4.28 2.47 0.70
C ALA A 387 4.75 1.01 0.91
N ILE A 388 3.99 0.03 0.40
CA ILE A 388 4.34 -1.39 0.51
C ILE A 388 5.64 -1.69 -0.24
N MET A 389 5.75 -1.25 -1.50
CA MET A 389 6.94 -1.52 -2.32
C MET A 389 8.19 -0.83 -1.79
N LEU A 390 8.06 0.43 -1.35
CA LEU A 390 9.16 1.17 -0.74
C LEU A 390 9.61 0.51 0.56
N GLY A 391 8.66 0.06 1.39
CA GLY A 391 8.99 -0.67 2.62
C GLY A 391 9.69 -2.00 2.36
N ILE A 392 9.27 -2.75 1.33
CA ILE A 392 9.95 -4.00 0.92
C ILE A 392 11.36 -3.72 0.40
N ALA A 393 11.53 -2.72 -0.47
CA ALA A 393 12.86 -2.33 -0.96
C ALA A 393 13.77 -1.90 0.19
N TYR A 394 13.29 -1.01 1.05
CA TYR A 394 14.04 -0.55 2.22
C TYR A 394 14.45 -1.71 3.13
N LEU A 395 13.51 -2.61 3.47
CA LEU A 395 13.80 -3.78 4.29
C LEU A 395 14.86 -4.68 3.65
N ALA A 396 14.78 -4.93 2.33
CA ALA A 396 15.77 -5.75 1.63
C ALA A 396 17.18 -5.14 1.71
N PHE A 397 17.32 -3.83 1.55
CA PHE A 397 18.60 -3.14 1.67
C PHE A 397 19.11 -3.03 3.11
N VAL A 398 18.22 -2.86 4.08
CA VAL A 398 18.59 -2.91 5.50
C VAL A 398 19.12 -4.31 5.86
N LEU A 399 18.47 -5.38 5.39
CA LEU A 399 18.94 -6.75 5.59
C LEU A 399 20.29 -7.02 4.91
N LEU A 400 20.51 -6.50 3.70
CA LEU A 400 21.79 -6.57 3.01
C LEU A 400 22.91 -5.79 3.71
N SER A 401 22.57 -4.64 4.29
CA SER A 401 23.55 -3.76 4.95
C SER A 401 23.81 -4.16 6.40
N SER A 402 22.89 -4.89 7.03
CA SER A 402 23.10 -5.46 8.36
C SER A 402 24.09 -6.63 8.27
N PRO A 403 25.07 -6.75 9.19
CA PRO A 403 25.92 -7.93 9.25
C PRO A 403 25.03 -9.12 9.59
N VAL A 404 24.65 -9.89 8.57
CA VAL A 404 23.93 -11.14 8.76
C VAL A 404 24.91 -12.09 9.44
N ALA A 405 24.67 -12.38 10.72
CA ALA A 405 25.36 -13.47 11.41
C ALA A 405 25.05 -14.77 10.64
N SER A 406 25.98 -15.20 9.79
CA SER A 406 25.89 -16.50 9.14
C SER A 406 26.15 -17.56 10.22
N LEU A 407 25.09 -18.16 10.75
CA LEU A 407 25.21 -19.38 11.54
C LEU A 407 25.44 -20.54 10.57
N THR A 408 26.70 -20.73 10.17
CA THR A 408 27.14 -21.93 9.47
C THR A 408 27.13 -23.07 10.49
N PHE A 409 26.10 -23.90 10.47
CA PHE A 409 26.11 -25.14 11.25
C PHE A 409 27.07 -26.11 10.56
N ALA A 410 28.21 -26.37 11.20
CA ALA A 410 29.11 -27.43 10.75
C ALA A 410 28.41 -28.79 10.82
N ASP A 411 28.75 -29.65 9.87
CA ASP A 411 28.19 -30.98 9.67
C ASP A 411 28.17 -31.75 10.99
N GLN A 412 26.97 -32.15 11.46
CA GLN A 412 26.85 -32.87 12.72
C GLN A 412 27.34 -34.31 12.52
N SER A 413 28.61 -34.57 12.87
CA SER A 413 29.00 -35.95 13.18
C SER A 413 28.31 -36.33 14.48
N THR A 414 27.37 -37.27 14.40
CA THR A 414 26.69 -37.89 15.54
C THR A 414 27.68 -38.71 16.36
N ALA A 415 28.42 -38.05 17.25
CA ALA A 415 29.10 -38.69 18.36
C ALA A 415 29.19 -37.73 19.54
N ASP A 416 28.25 -37.93 20.46
CA ASP A 416 28.21 -37.47 21.86
C ASP A 416 27.56 -36.12 22.20
N ARG A 417 26.76 -36.15 23.27
CA ARG A 417 25.67 -35.21 23.62
C ARG A 417 26.13 -33.89 24.22
N THR A 418 27.03 -33.15 23.57
CA THR A 418 27.37 -31.77 23.97
C THR A 418 27.63 -30.89 22.76
N VAL A 419 26.78 -29.88 22.55
CA VAL A 419 26.99 -28.83 21.55
C VAL A 419 27.97 -27.82 22.13
N VAL A 420 29.22 -27.84 21.66
CA VAL A 420 30.20 -26.79 21.92
C VAL A 420 30.28 -25.92 20.67
N VAL A 421 29.87 -24.65 20.79
CA VAL A 421 30.06 -23.63 19.76
C VAL A 421 31.46 -23.06 19.96
N GLU A 422 32.38 -23.38 19.06
CA GLU A 422 33.81 -23.07 19.24
C GLU A 422 34.22 -21.72 18.66
N ASP A 423 33.42 -21.10 17.78
CA ASP A 423 33.70 -19.73 17.33
C ASP A 423 32.45 -18.97 16.82
N VAL A 424 32.39 -17.68 17.14
CA VAL A 424 31.43 -16.70 16.58
C VAL A 424 32.27 -15.59 15.98
N SER A 425 32.66 -15.72 14.71
CA SER A 425 33.38 -14.65 14.03
C SER A 425 32.39 -13.59 13.55
N LEU A 426 32.44 -12.40 14.17
CA LEU A 426 31.93 -11.17 13.56
C LEU A 426 32.93 -10.75 12.47
N SER A 427 32.47 -10.62 11.24
CA SER A 427 33.27 -10.04 10.16
C SER A 427 33.40 -8.54 10.43
N ASP A 428 34.60 -8.11 10.82
CA ASP A 428 34.92 -6.71 11.13
C ASP A 428 34.78 -5.83 9.88
N GLY A 429 33.62 -5.21 9.75
CA GLY A 429 33.42 -3.99 8.97
C GLY A 429 33.88 -2.78 9.78
N GLY A 430 35.19 -2.52 9.79
CA GLY A 430 35.82 -1.22 10.04
C GLY A 430 35.35 -0.40 11.26
N THR A 431 36.04 -0.52 12.38
CA THR A 431 36.55 0.60 13.19
C THR A 431 37.59 0.06 14.19
N SER A 432 38.89 0.17 13.87
CA SER A 432 39.94 -0.22 14.81
C SER A 432 40.20 0.92 15.81
N SER A 433 39.42 0.98 16.89
CA SER A 433 39.86 1.67 18.11
C SER A 433 40.76 0.71 18.90
N SER A 434 42.07 0.95 18.86
CA SER A 434 43.06 0.21 19.65
C SER A 434 42.94 0.57 21.13
N VAL A 435 42.65 -0.43 21.97
CA VAL A 435 42.84 -0.36 23.43
C VAL A 435 43.70 -1.56 23.84
N PRO A 436 44.89 -1.37 24.45
CA PRO A 436 45.74 -2.47 24.85
C PRO A 436 45.34 -3.01 26.23
N THR A 437 45.12 -4.31 26.34
CA THR A 437 44.98 -5.05 27.61
C THR A 437 46.31 -5.74 28.00
N PRO A 438 46.69 -5.80 29.29
CA PRO A 438 47.95 -6.42 29.72
C PRO A 438 47.80 -7.94 29.91
N PRO A 439 48.90 -8.72 29.95
CA PRO A 439 48.84 -10.18 29.92
C PRO A 439 48.60 -10.78 31.32
N MET A 440 47.68 -11.73 31.44
CA MET A 440 47.55 -12.60 32.62
C MET A 440 48.06 -14.01 32.32
N GLY A 441 48.84 -14.53 33.27
CA GLY A 441 49.62 -15.75 33.17
C GLY A 441 48.85 -17.06 33.30
N ARG A 442 49.56 -18.12 32.92
CA ARG A 442 49.19 -19.54 33.03
C ARG A 442 48.80 -19.91 34.47
N SER A 443 47.68 -20.61 34.63
CA SER A 443 47.44 -21.50 35.77
C SER A 443 46.68 -22.74 35.32
N SER A 444 47.39 -23.87 35.30
CA SER A 444 46.86 -25.22 35.18
C SER A 444 46.28 -25.67 36.52
N ALA A 445 45.05 -26.18 36.54
CA ALA A 445 44.51 -26.91 37.69
C ALA A 445 43.75 -28.15 37.22
N THR A 446 44.43 -29.30 37.29
CA THR A 446 43.92 -30.66 37.20
C THR A 446 43.19 -30.99 38.51
N ALA A 447 41.95 -31.47 38.47
CA ALA A 447 41.25 -31.99 39.64
C ALA A 447 40.80 -33.44 39.38
N SER A 448 41.48 -34.35 40.08
CA SER A 448 41.26 -35.79 40.08
C SER A 448 40.12 -36.20 40.99
N THR A 449 39.26 -37.08 40.49
CA THR A 449 38.21 -37.81 41.22
C THR A 449 38.82 -38.79 42.22
N SER A 450 38.39 -38.76 43.48
CA SER A 450 38.53 -39.93 44.36
C SER A 450 37.37 -40.04 45.35
N ARG A 451 36.97 -41.29 45.50
CA ARG A 451 35.74 -41.86 46.01
C ARG A 451 35.85 -42.08 47.53
N ARG A 452 34.79 -41.81 48.29
CA ARG A 452 34.42 -42.56 49.52
C ARG A 452 33.07 -42.07 50.05
N GLY A 453 32.08 -42.98 50.13
CA GLY A 453 30.93 -42.82 51.02
C GLY A 453 31.38 -42.94 52.48
N PRO A 454 30.48 -42.79 53.49
CA PRO A 454 29.56 -43.91 53.74
C PRO A 454 28.22 -43.57 54.44
N THR A 455 27.42 -44.64 54.59
CA THR A 455 26.58 -45.01 55.75
C THR A 455 25.20 -44.40 56.00
N SER A 456 24.32 -45.35 56.30
CA SER A 456 22.91 -45.32 56.67
C SER A 456 22.67 -45.12 58.17
N ARG A 457 21.54 -44.47 58.52
CA ARG A 457 20.70 -44.66 59.73
C ARG A 457 19.53 -43.66 59.63
N SER A 458 18.28 -44.08 59.40
CA SER A 458 17.29 -44.71 60.31
C SER A 458 16.32 -43.69 60.93
N ARG A 459 15.01 -43.89 60.64
CA ARG A 459 13.79 -43.44 61.40
C ARG A 459 13.59 -41.90 61.51
N SER A 460 12.40 -41.31 61.45
CA SER A 460 11.02 -41.77 61.64
C SER A 460 10.02 -40.67 61.18
N ALA A 461 8.84 -41.12 60.72
CA ALA A 461 7.50 -40.57 60.96
C ALA A 461 7.16 -39.12 60.52
N SER A 462 6.30 -39.00 59.51
CA SER A 462 4.88 -38.60 59.68
C SER A 462 4.12 -38.60 58.34
N ARG A 463 3.05 -39.41 58.30
CA ARG A 463 1.92 -39.45 57.33
C ARG A 463 1.00 -38.20 57.50
N PRO A 464 -0.13 -38.07 56.76
CA PRO A 464 -0.45 -38.39 55.36
C PRO A 464 -1.22 -37.22 54.68
N ASP A 465 -1.43 -37.22 53.36
CA ASP A 465 -2.71 -37.44 52.64
C ASP A 465 -2.61 -36.48 51.43
N SER A 466 -3.06 -36.72 50.20
CA SER A 466 -4.06 -37.64 49.66
C SER A 466 -3.80 -37.78 48.16
N ALA A 467 -3.94 -39.02 47.65
CA ALA A 467 -4.79 -39.43 46.54
C ALA A 467 -4.81 -38.56 45.24
N THR A 468 -4.75 -39.09 44.02
CA THR A 468 -5.04 -40.43 43.52
C THR A 468 -4.56 -40.49 42.07
N SER A 469 -4.06 -41.65 41.66
CA SER A 469 -4.35 -42.37 40.40
C SER A 469 -4.38 -41.58 39.09
N ASP A 470 -3.82 -42.03 37.99
CA ASP A 470 -3.10 -43.24 37.64
C ASP A 470 -2.89 -43.09 36.15
N SER A 471 -1.65 -43.37 35.70
CA SER A 471 -1.39 -44.34 34.65
C SER A 471 -2.02 -44.12 33.24
N CYS A 472 -1.43 -44.51 32.13
CA CYS A 472 -0.25 -45.30 31.90
C CYS A 472 0.05 -45.16 30.40
N THR A 473 1.34 -44.99 30.10
CA THR A 473 2.07 -45.73 29.06
C THR A 473 1.70 -45.64 27.57
N ARG A 474 2.77 -45.30 26.83
CA ARG A 474 3.37 -46.04 25.70
C ARG A 474 2.88 -45.75 24.28
N PHE A 475 3.71 -44.96 23.58
CA PHE A 475 4.35 -45.27 22.28
C PHE A 475 4.46 -46.78 21.96
N PRO A 476 4.56 -47.25 20.68
CA PRO A 476 5.34 -46.61 19.60
C PRO A 476 4.81 -46.76 18.14
N THR A 477 5.59 -46.15 17.25
CA THR A 477 5.76 -46.30 15.79
C THR A 477 5.53 -47.68 15.16
N SER A 478 4.89 -47.74 13.97
CA SER A 478 5.47 -48.21 12.68
C SER A 478 4.41 -48.46 11.59
N THR A 479 4.67 -47.98 10.36
CA THR A 479 4.15 -48.46 9.05
C THR A 479 4.22 -49.99 8.89
N PRO A 480 3.36 -50.67 8.07
CA PRO A 480 3.59 -50.78 6.60
C PRO A 480 2.36 -51.05 5.66
N THR A 481 2.56 -50.67 4.38
CA THR A 481 2.26 -51.33 3.08
C THR A 481 0.94 -52.09 2.76
N ALA A 482 0.36 -51.70 1.59
CA ALA A 482 -0.41 -52.43 0.55
C ALA A 482 -1.83 -53.00 0.82
N THR A 483 -2.79 -52.69 -0.06
CA THR A 483 -3.25 -53.59 -1.17
C THR A 483 -4.35 -52.92 -2.02
N SER A 484 -4.39 -53.34 -3.28
CA SER A 484 -5.09 -52.95 -4.51
C SER A 484 -6.63 -52.85 -4.54
N ALA A 485 -7.13 -51.97 -5.45
CA ALA A 485 -8.21 -52.22 -6.41
C ALA A 485 -8.11 -51.16 -7.55
N SER A 486 -7.69 -51.51 -8.78
CA SER A 486 -8.55 -51.74 -9.98
C SER A 486 -9.72 -50.75 -10.10
N SER A 487 -9.98 -50.01 -11.19
CA SER A 487 -9.71 -50.22 -12.61
C SER A 487 -9.92 -48.90 -13.40
N SER A 488 -9.30 -48.85 -14.59
CA SER A 488 -9.20 -47.76 -15.57
C SER A 488 -10.50 -47.28 -16.24
N PRO A 489 -10.56 -46.04 -16.79
CA PRO A 489 -11.63 -45.57 -17.66
C PRO A 489 -11.27 -45.68 -19.15
N THR A 490 -12.26 -46.09 -19.97
CA THR A 490 -12.18 -46.10 -21.44
C THR A 490 -13.35 -45.28 -21.99
N ALA A 491 -13.06 -44.24 -22.78
CA ALA A 491 -14.00 -43.56 -23.70
C ALA A 491 -14.30 -44.47 -24.94
N PRO A 492 -15.10 -44.14 -25.99
CA PRO A 492 -15.73 -42.85 -26.34
C PRO A 492 -17.14 -42.92 -27.03
N ALA A 493 -17.63 -41.72 -27.43
CA ALA A 493 -18.44 -41.39 -28.62
C ALA A 493 -19.98 -41.64 -28.70
N SER A 494 -20.72 -40.55 -28.91
CA SER A 494 -21.90 -40.42 -29.83
C SER A 494 -22.37 -38.94 -29.85
N ILE A 495 -22.03 -38.15 -30.87
CA ILE A 495 -22.83 -37.83 -32.08
C ILE A 495 -24.29 -37.46 -31.80
N ARG A 496 -24.60 -36.15 -31.85
CA ARG A 496 -25.88 -35.64 -32.38
C ARG A 496 -25.69 -34.27 -33.04
N ARG A 497 -25.86 -34.21 -34.36
CA ARG A 497 -26.03 -32.99 -35.19
C ARG A 497 -27.50 -32.51 -35.08
N ILE A 498 -27.81 -31.21 -35.24
CA ILE A 498 -28.48 -30.53 -36.39
C ILE A 498 -29.25 -29.30 -35.78
N PRO A 499 -29.53 -28.15 -36.44
CA PRO A 499 -28.89 -27.48 -37.58
C PRO A 499 -28.61 -25.96 -37.38
N ARG A 500 -27.82 -25.41 -38.31
CA ARG A 500 -27.73 -23.97 -38.65
C ARG A 500 -29.08 -23.45 -39.19
N ARG A 501 -29.47 -22.23 -38.79
CA ARG A 501 -30.40 -21.37 -39.54
C ARG A 501 -29.73 -20.05 -39.91
N SER A 502 -30.06 -19.64 -41.12
CA SER A 502 -29.59 -18.53 -41.93
C SER A 502 -29.94 -17.13 -41.39
N ARG A 503 -29.08 -16.15 -41.71
CA ARG A 503 -29.35 -14.71 -41.62
C ARG A 503 -30.57 -14.31 -42.47
N PRO A 504 -31.18 -13.16 -42.15
CA PRO A 504 -31.10 -12.04 -43.10
C PRO A 504 -30.82 -10.67 -42.44
N ARG A 505 -30.16 -9.79 -43.21
CA ARG A 505 -30.12 -8.31 -43.02
C ARG A 505 -31.52 -7.72 -43.25
N PRO A 506 -31.84 -6.56 -42.66
CA PRO A 506 -32.17 -5.38 -43.49
C PRO A 506 -31.48 -4.10 -42.97
N THR A 507 -30.71 -3.37 -43.79
CA THR A 507 -31.07 -2.14 -44.55
C THR A 507 -31.31 -0.89 -43.69
N LEU A 508 -30.41 0.08 -43.89
CA LEU A 508 -30.60 1.51 -43.65
C LEU A 508 -31.95 2.01 -44.17
N ARG A 509 -32.58 2.95 -43.46
CA ARG A 509 -33.24 4.10 -44.10
C ARG A 509 -33.38 5.30 -43.17
N ARG A 510 -32.79 6.40 -43.67
CA ARG A 510 -32.97 7.85 -43.39
C ARG A 510 -32.71 8.39 -42.00
#